data_AF-A0A533VF55-F1
#
_entry.id   AF-A0A533VF55-F1
#
_cell.length_a   1.000
_cell.length_b   1.000
_cell.length_c   1.000
_cell.angle_alpha   90.00
_cell.angle_beta   90.00
_cell.angle_gamma   90.00
#
_symmetry.space_group_name_H-M   'P 1'
#
loop_
_entity.id
_entity.type
_entity.pdbx_description
1 polymer ?
#
loop_
_entity_poly.entity_id
_entity_poly.type
_entity_poly.pdbx_seq_one_letter_code
_entity_poly.pdbx_strand_id
1 'polypeptide(L)'
;MSAESVSKIDLILSLKEKALLNLELKRHLAPKTVGTIIRSLPVEGNAHMMGSSIAFVDTNLNAGGEKLRNQFKKGDVSFMASNGSICFFLEDVPAAKSMTLIGKVTTNLDALKEVKPGDIFSITQAGT
;
A
#
# COMPACT_ATOMS: atom_id res chain seq x y z
N MET A 1 29.84 5.53 4.14
CA MET A 1 29.01 6.45 3.32
C MET A 1 27.61 5.85 3.26
N SER A 2 26.75 6.21 4.20
CA SER A 2 25.40 5.67 4.27
C SER A 2 24.51 6.49 3.33
N ALA A 3 24.22 5.95 2.16
CA ALA A 3 23.22 6.51 1.24
C ALA A 3 21.82 6.25 1.80
N GLU A 4 21.49 6.86 2.94
CA GLU A 4 20.13 6.93 3.45
C GLU A 4 19.34 7.84 2.51
N SER A 5 18.85 7.20 1.45
CA SER A 5 18.34 7.83 0.25
C SER A 5 17.12 8.69 0.58
N VAL A 6 17.21 9.95 0.15
CA VAL A 6 16.38 11.15 0.43
C VAL A 6 14.90 11.04 -0.02
N SER A 7 14.24 9.89 0.13
CA SER A 7 12.95 9.61 -0.52
C SER A 7 12.14 8.47 0.10
N LYS A 8 12.39 8.11 1.36
CA LYS A 8 11.55 7.15 2.11
C LYS A 8 10.53 7.90 2.95
N ILE A 9 9.32 7.36 3.02
CA ILE A 9 8.22 7.93 3.80
C ILE A 9 7.56 6.79 4.57
N ASP A 10 7.67 6.85 5.89
CA ASP A 10 7.12 5.84 6.78
C ASP A 10 5.67 6.16 7.13
N LEU A 11 4.81 5.16 6.92
CA LEU A 11 3.38 5.22 7.18
C LEU A 11 2.97 4.05 8.07
N ILE A 12 1.83 4.22 8.73
CA ILE A 12 1.18 3.18 9.53
C ILE A 12 -0.15 2.83 8.86
N LEU A 13 -0.38 1.54 8.65
CA LEU A 13 -1.68 1.00 8.29
C LEU A 13 -2.30 0.39 9.55
N SER A 14 -3.47 0.90 9.91
CA SER A 14 -4.32 0.35 10.96
C SER A 14 -5.47 -0.43 10.35
N LEU A 15 -5.59 -1.70 10.74
CA LEU A 15 -6.80 -2.49 10.57
C LEU A 15 -7.60 -2.33 11.86
N LYS A 16 -8.69 -1.54 11.79
CA LYS A 16 -9.45 -1.01 12.93
C LYS A 16 -9.43 -1.91 14.18
N GLU A 17 -8.58 -1.53 15.15
CA GLU A 17 -8.37 -2.16 16.47
C GLU A 17 -7.86 -3.62 16.49
N LYS A 18 -7.58 -4.22 15.33
CA LYS A 18 -7.05 -5.59 15.22
C LYS A 18 -5.54 -5.63 15.08
N ALA A 19 -5.00 -4.77 14.22
CA ALA A 19 -3.59 -4.80 13.89
C ALA A 19 -3.05 -3.46 13.40
N LEU A 20 -1.77 -3.23 13.67
CA LEU A 20 -0.98 -2.12 13.14
C LEU A 20 0.18 -2.68 12.31
N LEU A 21 0.41 -2.09 11.15
CA LEU A 21 1.46 -2.47 10.22
C LEU A 21 2.25 -1.24 9.80
N ASN A 22 3.56 -1.38 9.66
CA ASN A 22 4.40 -0.31 9.13
C ASN A 22 4.60 -0.48 7.63
N LEU A 23 4.53 0.63 6.92
CA LEU A 23 4.71 0.73 5.48
C LEU A 23 5.84 1.73 5.18
N GLU A 24 6.67 1.41 4.21
CA GLU A 24 7.68 2.33 3.67
C GLU A 24 7.31 2.64 2.21
N LEU A 25 6.85 3.87 1.95
CA LEU A 25 6.71 4.37 0.59
C LEU A 25 8.03 4.97 0.10
N LYS A 26 8.32 4.76 -1.18
CA LYS A 26 9.55 5.23 -1.82
C LYS A 26 9.22 6.20 -2.95
N ARG A 27 9.46 7.49 -2.70
CA ARG A 27 9.12 8.57 -3.64
C ARG A 27 9.75 8.36 -5.03
N HIS A 28 10.99 7.86 -5.10
CA HIS A 28 11.67 7.62 -6.37
C HIS A 28 11.03 6.51 -7.23
N LEU A 29 10.23 5.62 -6.64
CA LEU A 29 9.48 4.61 -7.40
C LEU A 29 8.33 5.23 -8.20
N ALA A 30 7.83 6.38 -7.76
CA ALA A 30 6.42 6.71 -7.59
C ALA A 30 6.12 8.22 -7.41
N PRO A 31 6.87 9.25 -7.89
CA PRO A 31 6.82 10.57 -7.27
C PRO A 31 5.43 11.23 -7.31
N LYS A 32 4.67 11.03 -8.40
CA LYS A 32 3.31 11.58 -8.52
C LYS A 32 2.35 10.80 -7.64
N THR A 33 2.33 9.47 -7.75
CA THR A 33 1.44 8.60 -6.98
C THR A 33 1.67 8.71 -5.48
N VAL A 34 2.91 8.56 -5.04
CA VAL A 34 3.29 8.73 -3.63
C VAL A 34 2.95 10.15 -3.17
N GLY A 35 3.23 11.17 -3.97
CA GLY A 35 2.87 12.56 -3.66
C GLY A 35 1.37 12.77 -3.43
N THR A 36 0.51 12.14 -4.24
CA THR A 36 -0.95 12.18 -4.06
C THR A 36 -1.36 11.47 -2.78
N ILE A 37 -0.87 10.25 -2.52
CA ILE A 37 -1.21 9.49 -1.31
C ILE A 37 -0.87 10.30 -0.04
N ILE A 38 0.34 10.85 0.04
CA ILE A 38 0.80 11.60 1.22
C ILE A 38 -0.05 12.85 1.49
N ARG A 39 -0.46 13.57 0.44
CA ARG A 39 -1.29 14.78 0.59
C ARG A 39 -2.73 14.47 1.01
N SER A 40 -3.15 13.22 0.87
CA SER A 40 -4.50 12.78 1.20
C SER A 40 -4.58 12.01 2.51
N LEU A 41 -3.49 11.91 3.26
CA LEU A 41 -3.51 11.30 4.59
C LEU A 41 -4.34 12.15 5.57
N PRO A 42 -5.10 11.53 6.49
CA PRO A 42 -5.30 10.09 6.61
C PRO A 42 -6.18 9.53 5.47
N VAL A 43 -5.80 8.37 4.94
CA VAL A 43 -6.57 7.68 3.90
C VAL A 43 -7.29 6.50 4.53
N GLU A 44 -8.61 6.51 4.43
CA GLU A 44 -9.45 5.42 4.96
C GLU A 44 -10.26 4.77 3.86
N GLY A 45 -10.53 3.48 4.01
CA GLY A 45 -11.37 2.74 3.08
C GLY A 45 -11.69 1.33 3.56
N ASN A 46 -12.61 0.69 2.84
CA ASN A 46 -12.97 -0.69 3.13
C ASN A 46 -11.82 -1.63 2.76
N ALA A 47 -11.53 -2.55 3.67
CA ALA A 47 -10.54 -3.59 3.46
C ALA A 47 -11.14 -4.74 2.66
N HIS A 48 -10.42 -5.16 1.64
CA HIS A 48 -10.82 -6.23 0.74
C HIS A 48 -9.67 -7.21 0.55
N MET A 49 -10.02 -8.47 0.25
CA MET A 49 -9.08 -9.52 -0.11
C MET A 49 -9.36 -9.97 -1.55
N MET A 50 -8.31 -10.00 -2.37
CA MET A 50 -8.34 -10.60 -3.70
C MET A 50 -7.71 -11.99 -3.62
N GLY A 51 -8.56 -13.00 -3.50
CA GLY A 51 -8.12 -14.35 -3.15
C GLY A 51 -7.50 -14.39 -1.75
N SER A 52 -6.38 -15.09 -1.61
CA SER A 52 -5.62 -15.22 -0.35
C SER A 52 -4.28 -14.46 -0.37
N SER A 53 -3.91 -13.86 -1.49
CA SER A 53 -2.53 -13.38 -1.74
C SER A 53 -2.41 -11.86 -1.78
N ILE A 54 -3.51 -11.12 -1.90
CA ILE A 54 -3.49 -9.66 -2.02
C ILE A 54 -4.60 -9.06 -1.15
N ALA A 55 -4.22 -8.22 -0.19
CA ALA A 55 -5.14 -7.33 0.53
C ALA A 55 -5.16 -5.97 -0.16
N PHE A 56 -6.29 -5.29 -0.21
CA PHE A 56 -6.37 -3.95 -0.77
C PHE A 56 -7.40 -3.08 -0.09
N VAL A 57 -7.18 -1.78 -0.17
CA VAL A 57 -8.13 -0.75 0.27
C VAL A 57 -8.58 0.04 -0.95
N ASP A 58 -9.89 0.15 -1.15
CA ASP A 58 -10.43 1.08 -2.13
C ASP A 58 -10.40 2.50 -1.56
N THR A 59 -9.83 3.43 -2.32
CA THR A 59 -9.69 4.84 -1.92
C THR A 59 -10.18 5.74 -3.03
N ASN A 60 -10.48 7.01 -2.70
CA ASN A 60 -10.86 8.01 -3.70
C ASN A 60 -9.67 8.72 -4.36
N LEU A 61 -8.46 8.14 -4.25
CA LEU A 61 -7.25 8.74 -4.79
C LEU A 61 -7.19 8.55 -6.31
N ASN A 62 -6.86 9.64 -7.00
CA ASN A 62 -6.62 9.63 -8.44
C ASN A 62 -5.20 10.13 -8.73
N ALA A 63 -4.31 9.21 -9.09
CA ALA A 63 -2.92 9.54 -9.42
C ALA A 63 -2.43 8.97 -10.77
N GLY A 64 -3.30 8.29 -11.52
CA GLY A 64 -2.92 7.57 -12.73
C GLY A 64 -1.89 6.45 -12.49
N GLY A 65 -1.47 5.79 -13.57
CA GLY A 65 -0.42 4.78 -13.56
C GLY A 65 0.97 5.39 -13.75
N GLU A 66 1.96 4.95 -12.97
CA GLU A 66 3.37 5.35 -13.10
C GLU A 66 4.25 4.10 -13.06
N LYS A 67 5.20 3.95 -13.99
CA LYS A 67 6.13 2.80 -14.05
C LYS A 67 5.44 1.45 -13.81
N LEU A 68 4.35 1.22 -14.54
CA LEU A 68 3.46 0.07 -14.37
C LEU A 68 4.21 -1.27 -14.45
N ARG A 69 3.85 -2.20 -13.55
CA ARG A 69 4.40 -3.56 -13.49
C ARG A 69 3.29 -4.57 -13.24
N ASN A 70 3.56 -5.82 -13.60
CA ASN A 70 2.65 -6.96 -13.45
C ASN A 70 3.24 -8.10 -12.61
N GLN A 71 4.39 -7.88 -11.96
CA GLN A 71 5.03 -8.86 -11.08
C GLN A 71 5.36 -8.17 -9.76
N PHE A 72 4.89 -8.76 -8.67
CA PHE A 72 5.04 -8.23 -7.32
C PHE A 72 5.48 -9.33 -6.38
N LYS A 73 6.27 -8.94 -5.38
CA LYS A 73 6.80 -9.82 -4.36
C LYS A 73 6.01 -9.69 -3.07
N LYS A 74 6.12 -10.69 -2.21
CA LYS A 74 5.64 -10.65 -0.84
C LYS A 74 6.17 -9.41 -0.13
N GLY A 75 5.24 -8.65 0.45
CA GLY A 75 5.49 -7.40 1.15
C GLY A 75 5.50 -6.17 0.24
N ASP A 76 5.36 -6.28 -1.08
CA ASP A 76 5.24 -5.10 -1.94
C ASP A 76 3.93 -4.35 -1.64
N VAL A 77 3.98 -3.04 -1.88
CA VAL A 77 2.81 -2.15 -1.85
C VAL A 77 2.69 -1.46 -3.19
N SER A 78 1.52 -1.58 -3.83
CA SER A 78 1.24 -0.97 -5.13
C SER A 78 -0.01 -0.12 -5.12
N PHE A 79 -0.12 0.77 -6.11
CA PHE A 79 -1.30 1.55 -6.39
C PHE A 79 -1.97 1.07 -7.68
N MET A 80 -3.26 0.76 -7.59
CA MET A 80 -4.10 0.36 -8.71
C MET A 80 -4.91 1.55 -9.20
N ALA A 81 -4.47 2.15 -10.29
CA ALA A 81 -5.09 3.36 -10.82
C ALA A 81 -6.54 3.18 -11.31
N SER A 82 -6.97 1.95 -11.65
CA SER A 82 -8.31 1.70 -12.20
C SER A 82 -9.45 2.05 -11.25
N ASN A 83 -9.20 1.98 -9.95
CA ASN A 83 -10.20 2.22 -8.89
C ASN A 83 -9.59 2.94 -7.68
N GLY A 84 -8.38 3.50 -7.83
CA GLY A 84 -7.71 4.25 -6.77
C GLY A 84 -7.24 3.39 -5.58
N SER A 85 -7.13 2.07 -5.71
CA SER A 85 -6.84 1.22 -4.56
C SER A 85 -5.36 1.15 -4.22
N ILE A 86 -5.05 0.95 -2.95
CA ILE A 86 -3.71 0.58 -2.49
C ILE A 86 -3.74 -0.92 -2.18
N CYS A 87 -2.83 -1.67 -2.81
CA CYS A 87 -2.73 -3.11 -2.70
C CYS A 87 -1.47 -3.53 -1.93
N PHE A 88 -1.60 -4.57 -1.13
CA PHE A 88 -0.58 -5.15 -0.28
C PHE A 88 -0.43 -6.62 -0.64
N PHE A 89 0.78 -7.03 -1.05
CA PHE A 89 1.03 -8.40 -1.50
C PHE A 89 1.48 -9.28 -0.35
N LEU A 90 0.76 -10.36 -0.07
CA LEU A 90 1.10 -11.33 0.97
C LEU A 90 1.99 -12.46 0.46
N GLU A 91 2.07 -12.63 -0.86
CA GLU A 91 2.82 -13.67 -1.56
C GLU A 91 3.44 -13.11 -2.85
N ASP A 92 4.40 -13.83 -3.42
CA ASP A 92 4.95 -13.54 -4.74
C ASP A 92 3.91 -13.93 -5.80
N VAL A 93 3.33 -12.95 -6.48
CA VAL A 93 2.26 -13.19 -7.45
C VAL A 93 2.42 -12.32 -8.69
N PRO A 94 2.16 -12.88 -9.89
CA PRO A 94 1.91 -12.08 -11.06
C PRO A 94 0.55 -11.38 -10.87
N ALA A 95 0.55 -10.05 -10.95
CA ALA A 95 -0.68 -9.29 -10.91
C ALA A 95 -1.40 -9.36 -12.26
N ALA A 96 -2.68 -9.71 -12.22
CA ALA A 96 -3.54 -9.72 -13.41
C ALA A 96 -3.68 -8.31 -14.03
N LYS A 97 -3.53 -7.26 -13.23
CA LYS A 97 -3.58 -5.86 -13.66
C LYS A 97 -2.22 -5.19 -13.46
N SER A 98 -1.86 -4.34 -14.42
CA SER A 98 -0.70 -3.46 -14.31
C SER A 98 -0.91 -2.41 -13.22
N MET A 99 -0.01 -2.37 -12.25
CA MET A 99 -0.08 -1.47 -11.10
C MET A 99 1.25 -0.73 -10.89
N THR A 100 1.21 0.39 -10.16
CA THR A 100 2.37 1.21 -9.82
C THR A 100 2.98 0.71 -8.51
N LEU A 101 4.23 0.23 -8.50
CA LEU A 101 4.92 -0.08 -7.24
C LEU A 101 5.24 1.22 -6.49
N ILE A 102 4.76 1.35 -5.25
CA ILE A 102 4.93 2.57 -4.44
C ILE A 102 5.75 2.36 -3.18
N GLY A 103 5.88 1.13 -2.69
CA GLY A 103 6.53 0.87 -1.43
C GLY A 103 6.55 -0.60 -1.04
N LYS A 104 6.73 -0.83 0.27
CA LYS A 104 6.70 -2.16 0.88
C LYS A 104 6.16 -2.10 2.31
N VAL A 105 5.59 -3.21 2.78
CA VAL A 105 5.29 -3.46 4.19
C VAL A 105 6.59 -3.84 4.89
N THR A 106 6.90 -3.18 6.00
CA THR A 106 8.13 -3.41 6.76
C THR A 106 7.91 -4.31 7.98
N THR A 107 6.71 -4.30 8.56
CA THR A 107 6.36 -5.13 9.72
C THR A 107 4.92 -5.65 9.67
N ASN A 108 4.69 -6.78 10.34
CA ASN A 108 3.36 -7.34 10.63
C ASN A 108 2.49 -7.68 9.40
N LEU A 109 3.10 -8.02 8.26
CA LEU A 109 2.39 -8.37 7.02
C LEU A 109 1.35 -9.49 7.20
N ASP A 110 1.63 -10.46 8.08
CA ASP A 110 0.74 -11.60 8.32
C ASP A 110 -0.62 -11.19 8.90
N ALA A 111 -0.73 -10.03 9.55
CA ALA A 111 -2.00 -9.50 10.03
C ALA A 111 -3.02 -9.24 8.90
N LEU A 112 -2.55 -9.02 7.67
CA LEU A 112 -3.43 -8.85 6.50
C LEU A 112 -4.16 -10.14 6.11
N LYS A 113 -3.73 -11.31 6.59
CA LYS A 113 -4.41 -12.59 6.34
C LYS A 113 -5.75 -12.70 7.07
N GLU A 114 -5.94 -11.89 8.11
CA GLU A 114 -7.13 -11.92 8.95
C GLU A 114 -8.20 -10.89 8.53
N VAL A 115 -7.99 -10.21 7.40
CA VAL A 115 -8.94 -9.24 6.84
C VAL A 115 -10.26 -9.91 6.51
N LYS A 116 -11.35 -9.35 7.04
CA LYS A 116 -12.72 -9.81 6.82
C LYS A 116 -13.55 -8.73 6.12
N PRO A 117 -14.61 -9.11 5.39
CA PRO A 117 -15.57 -8.14 4.88
C PRO A 117 -16.11 -7.26 6.01
N GLY A 118 -16.11 -5.94 5.79
CA GLY A 118 -16.51 -4.94 6.78
C GLY A 118 -15.37 -4.36 7.61
N ASP A 119 -14.16 -4.89 7.48
CA ASP A 119 -12.98 -4.26 8.07
C ASP A 119 -12.63 -2.95 7.35
N ILE A 120 -12.04 -2.02 8.10
CA ILE A 120 -11.62 -0.71 7.61
C ILE A 120 -10.12 -0.59 7.77
N PHE A 121 -9.47 -0.19 6.68
CA PHE A 121 -8.08 0.22 6.65
C PHE A 121 -7.98 1.73 6.81
N SER A 122 -7.08 2.18 7.69
CA SER A 122 -6.73 3.59 7.87
C SER A 122 -5.21 3.74 7.77
N ILE A 123 -4.76 4.56 6.82
CA ILE A 123 -3.34 4.82 6.56
C ILE A 123 -3.01 6.23 7.03
N THR A 124 -2.01 6.34 7.91
CA THR A 124 -1.55 7.59 8.52
C THR A 124 -0.03 7.70 8.43
N GLN A 125 0.51 8.90 8.69
CA GLN A 125 1.96 9.07 8.84
C GLN A 125 2.45 8.44 10.14
N ALA A 126 3.65 7.82 10.11
CA ALA A 126 4.31 7.37 11.32
C ALA A 126 4.85 8.59 12.10
N GLY A 127 4.40 8.78 13.35
CA GLY A 127 4.97 9.78 14.26
C GLY A 127 4.11 11.01 14.58
N THR A 128 2.78 10.93 14.47
CA THR A 128 1.86 11.93 15.02
C THR A 128 1.31 11.50 16.37
#